data_AF-A0A937KW59-F1
#
_entry.id   AF-A0A937KW59-F1
#
_cell.length_a   1.000
_cell.length_b   1.000
_cell.length_c   1.000
_cell.angle_alpha   90.00
_cell.angle_beta   90.00
_cell.angle_gamma   90.00
#
_symmetry.space_group_name_H-M   'P 1'
#
loop_
_entity.id
_entity.type
_entity.pdbx_description
1 polymer ?
#
loop_
_entity_poly.entity_id
_entity_poly.type
_entity_poly.pdbx_seq_one_letter_code
_entity_poly.pdbx_strand_id
1 'polypeptide(L)'
;MLKCSFIEGPILHRLKYGKGRGHNLAKAVGMKSNKNRVIVDATAGLGYDSFILASLGASVTLIERSEIIYQLLQEGIREAKECGGNISAIVNRMSLIFGDSKTILPKLSPEVIMIDTMYKERKKTALVKNNMRMVREIVGS
;
A
#
# COMPACT_ATOMS: atom_id res chain seq x y z
N MET A 1 -14.16 0.59 14.00
CA MET A 1 -13.49 -0.62 13.48
C MET A 1 -12.56 -0.20 12.35
N LEU A 2 -11.32 -0.67 12.33
CA LEU A 2 -10.40 -0.40 11.23
C LEU A 2 -10.88 -1.15 9.97
N LYS A 3 -11.03 -0.45 8.85
CA LYS A 3 -11.35 -1.04 7.54
C LYS A 3 -10.27 -0.64 6.53
N CYS A 4 -9.89 -1.59 5.68
CA CYS A 4 -9.13 -1.34 4.46
C CYS A 4 -10.12 -1.38 3.29
N SER A 5 -10.22 -0.30 2.52
CA SER A 5 -11.04 -0.29 1.29
C SER A 5 -10.40 0.59 0.23
N PHE A 6 -10.49 0.15 -1.01
CA PHE A 6 -10.04 0.90 -2.19
C PHE A 6 -11.19 1.49 -3.01
N ILE A 7 -12.44 1.21 -2.61
CA ILE A 7 -13.65 1.65 -3.31
C ILE A 7 -14.40 2.76 -2.57
N GLU A 8 -13.89 3.21 -1.43
CA GLU A 8 -14.48 4.30 -0.66
C GLU A 8 -13.42 5.10 0.10
N GLY A 9 -13.84 6.23 0.66
CA GLY A 9 -12.99 7.04 1.53
C GLY A 9 -11.93 7.89 0.81
N PRO A 10 -10.96 8.43 1.56
CA PRO A 10 -10.02 9.43 1.05
C PRO A 10 -9.11 8.95 -0.09
N ILE A 11 -8.94 7.62 -0.25
CA ILE A 11 -8.11 7.04 -1.29
C ILE A 11 -8.66 7.33 -2.68
N LEU A 12 -9.99 7.39 -2.85
CA LEU A 12 -10.62 7.73 -4.13
C LEU A 12 -10.33 9.17 -4.55
N HIS A 13 -10.36 10.10 -3.58
CA HIS A 13 -9.97 11.48 -3.84
C HIS A 13 -8.50 11.57 -4.25
N ARG A 14 -7.61 10.82 -3.58
CA ARG A 14 -6.18 10.74 -3.93
C ARG A 14 -5.97 10.09 -5.30
N LEU A 15 -6.78 9.12 -5.70
CA LEU A 15 -6.76 8.51 -7.02
C LEU A 15 -7.16 9.52 -8.11
N LYS A 16 -8.26 10.25 -7.91
CA LYS A 16 -8.81 11.17 -8.92
C LYS A 16 -8.04 12.48 -9.06
N TYR A 17 -7.63 13.07 -7.93
CA TYR A 17 -7.03 14.40 -7.86
C TYR A 17 -5.57 14.38 -7.40
N GLY A 18 -4.98 13.19 -7.21
CA GLY A 18 -3.57 13.08 -6.94
C GLY A 18 -2.74 13.66 -8.09
N LYS A 19 -1.54 14.15 -7.78
CA LYS A 19 -0.58 14.68 -8.78
C LYS A 19 -0.03 13.60 -9.73
N GLY A 20 -0.65 12.41 -9.77
CA GLY A 20 -0.19 11.24 -10.52
C GLY A 20 1.30 10.95 -10.30
N ARG A 21 2.04 10.81 -11.40
CA ARG A 21 3.50 10.62 -11.39
C ARG A 21 4.29 11.85 -10.90
N GLY A 22 3.65 13.00 -10.73
CA GLY A 22 4.21 14.19 -10.10
C GLY A 22 4.28 14.11 -8.58
N HIS A 23 3.61 13.13 -7.95
CA HIS A 23 3.64 12.91 -6.50
C HIS A 23 5.02 12.42 -6.03
N ASN A 24 5.43 12.81 -4.81
CA ASN A 24 6.76 12.46 -4.26
C ASN A 24 6.98 10.94 -4.20
N LEU A 25 5.94 10.18 -3.86
CA LEU A 25 5.97 8.71 -3.86
C LEU A 25 6.39 8.14 -5.23
N ALA A 26 5.71 8.54 -6.31
CA ALA A 26 6.01 8.05 -7.67
C ALA A 26 7.42 8.46 -8.14
N LYS A 27 7.86 9.67 -7.76
CA LYS A 27 9.23 10.14 -8.04
C LYS A 27 10.28 9.33 -7.28
N ALA A 28 10.03 9.01 -6.01
CA ALA A 28 10.94 8.24 -5.16
C ALA A 28 11.16 6.82 -5.70
N VAL A 29 10.11 6.18 -6.21
CA VAL A 29 10.21 4.86 -6.86
C VAL A 29 10.63 4.92 -8.34
N GLY A 30 11.07 6.09 -8.83
CA GLY A 30 11.63 6.21 -10.17
C GLY A 30 10.63 6.00 -11.31
N MET A 31 9.35 6.28 -11.11
CA MET A 31 8.30 6.26 -12.16
C MET A 31 8.29 7.55 -13.00
N LYS A 32 9.44 7.91 -13.57
CA LYS A 32 9.60 9.02 -14.54
C LYS A 32 9.36 8.54 -15.97
N SER A 33 9.03 9.46 -16.88
CA SER A 33 9.00 9.25 -18.35
C SER A 33 8.23 8.00 -18.81
N ASN A 34 7.01 7.79 -18.31
CA ASN A 34 6.14 6.66 -18.66
C ASN A 34 6.69 5.24 -18.39
N LYS A 35 7.82 5.09 -17.68
CA LYS A 35 8.31 3.78 -17.28
C LYS A 35 7.49 3.21 -16.12
N ASN A 36 6.94 2.01 -16.29
CA ASN A 36 6.35 1.22 -15.20
C ASN A 36 7.44 0.47 -14.45
N ARG A 37 7.16 0.10 -13.19
CA ARG A 37 8.13 -0.54 -12.31
C ARG A 37 7.56 -1.81 -11.70
N VAL A 38 8.44 -2.79 -11.48
CA VAL A 38 8.19 -3.92 -10.58
C VAL A 38 8.66 -3.54 -9.19
N ILE A 39 7.71 -3.35 -8.27
CA ILE A 39 7.94 -2.80 -6.93
C ILE A 39 7.59 -3.86 -5.89
N VAL A 40 8.41 -4.00 -4.86
CA VAL A 40 8.03 -4.69 -3.62
C VAL A 40 7.82 -3.66 -2.52
N ASP A 41 6.62 -3.64 -1.94
CA ASP A 41 6.31 -2.96 -0.69
C ASP A 41 6.54 -3.95 0.47
N ALA A 42 7.65 -3.77 1.17
CA ALA A 42 8.11 -4.69 2.22
C ALA A 42 7.39 -4.46 3.57
N THR A 43 6.53 -3.44 3.65
CA THR A 43 5.82 -3.00 4.85
C THR A 43 4.42 -2.53 4.47
N ALA A 44 3.63 -3.41 3.86
CA ALA A 44 2.42 -3.05 3.12
C ALA A 44 1.40 -2.21 3.90
N GLY A 45 1.19 -2.52 5.19
CA GLY A 45 0.16 -1.86 5.99
C GLY A 45 -1.22 -1.99 5.32
N LEU A 46 -1.96 -0.88 5.22
CA LEU A 46 -3.25 -0.85 4.52
C LEU A 46 -3.13 -0.76 2.98
N GLY A 47 -1.91 -0.83 2.43
CA GLY A 47 -1.68 -0.91 0.99
C GLY A 47 -2.03 0.35 0.18
N TYR A 48 -2.30 1.50 0.82
CA TYR A 48 -2.73 2.71 0.10
C TYR A 48 -1.66 3.30 -0.80
N ASP A 49 -0.39 3.33 -0.36
CA ASP A 49 0.70 3.80 -1.22
C ASP A 49 0.96 2.84 -2.38
N SER A 50 0.93 1.53 -2.10
CA SER A 50 0.93 0.47 -3.11
C SER A 50 -0.20 0.60 -4.13
N PHE A 51 -1.43 0.90 -3.70
CA PHE A 51 -2.57 1.14 -4.59
C PHE A 51 -2.36 2.37 -5.48
N ILE A 52 -1.78 3.45 -4.96
CA ILE A 52 -1.45 4.64 -5.77
C ILE A 52 -0.34 4.32 -6.78
N LEU A 53 0.67 3.53 -6.42
CA LEU A 53 1.71 3.11 -7.38
C LEU A 53 1.13 2.20 -8.47
N ALA A 54 0.29 1.25 -8.08
CA ALA A 54 -0.44 0.39 -9.00
C ALA A 54 -1.33 1.22 -9.93
N SER A 55 -2.01 2.26 -9.44
CA SER A 55 -2.85 3.12 -10.28
C SER A 55 -2.08 3.90 -11.34
N LEU A 56 -0.78 4.12 -11.12
CA LEU A 56 0.13 4.74 -12.07
C LEU A 56 0.80 3.75 -13.03
N GLY A 57 0.46 2.46 -12.92
CA GLY A 57 0.88 1.38 -13.82
C GLY A 57 1.99 0.48 -13.27
N ALA A 58 2.42 0.63 -12.03
CA ALA A 58 3.38 -0.30 -11.42
C ALA A 58 2.74 -1.68 -11.16
N SER A 59 3.55 -2.73 -11.25
CA SER A 59 3.23 -4.03 -10.65
C SER A 59 3.81 -4.06 -9.25
N VAL A 60 2.97 -4.31 -8.25
CA VAL A 60 3.34 -4.15 -6.84
C VAL A 60 3.11 -5.46 -6.09
N THR A 61 4.16 -5.98 -5.47
CA THR A 61 4.07 -7.08 -4.50
C THR A 61 4.06 -6.48 -3.10
N LEU A 62 3.01 -6.74 -2.34
CA LEU A 62 2.80 -6.26 -0.97
C LEU A 62 3.16 -7.40 -0.01
N ILE A 63 4.03 -7.15 0.96
CA ILE A 63 4.36 -8.08 2.02
C ILE A 63 3.86 -7.52 3.34
N GLU A 64 3.02 -8.28 4.04
CA GLU A 64 2.51 -7.93 5.36
C GLU A 64 2.68 -9.11 6.33
N ARG A 65 3.21 -8.82 7.52
CA ARG A 65 3.50 -9.81 8.56
C ARG A 65 2.40 -9.91 9.62
N SER A 66 1.66 -8.83 9.84
CA SER A 66 0.55 -8.79 10.79
C SER A 66 -0.64 -9.51 10.17
N GLU A 67 -1.07 -10.61 10.79
CA GLU A 67 -2.21 -11.39 10.31
C GLU A 67 -3.47 -10.53 10.19
N ILE A 68 -3.75 -9.69 11.18
CA ILE A 68 -4.94 -8.82 11.18
C ILE A 68 -4.90 -7.83 10.00
N ILE A 69 -3.77 -7.18 9.76
CA ILE A 69 -3.63 -6.23 8.64
C ILE A 69 -3.66 -6.95 7.30
N TYR A 70 -3.02 -8.12 7.20
CA TYR A 70 -3.07 -8.96 6.02
C TYR A 70 -4.51 -9.33 5.64
N GLN A 71 -5.32 -9.77 6.61
CA GLN A 71 -6.72 -10.13 6.37
C GLN A 71 -7.55 -8.91 5.93
N LEU A 72 -7.38 -7.76 6.59
CA LEU A 72 -8.04 -6.51 6.19
C LEU A 72 -7.67 -6.11 4.75
N LEU A 73 -6.39 -6.18 4.41
CA LEU A 73 -5.88 -5.84 3.08
C LEU A 73 -6.37 -6.83 2.02
N GLN A 74 -6.36 -8.13 2.31
CA GLN A 74 -6.88 -9.17 1.44
C GLN A 74 -8.36 -8.93 1.12
N GLU A 75 -9.16 -8.64 2.14
CA GLU A 75 -10.57 -8.32 2.00
C GLU A 75 -10.80 -7.04 1.19
N GLY A 76 -10.04 -5.98 1.45
CA GLY A 76 -10.11 -4.75 0.66
C GLY A 76 -9.74 -4.96 -0.82
N ILE A 77 -8.75 -5.80 -1.12
CA ILE A 77 -8.40 -6.18 -2.50
C ILE A 77 -9.53 -6.98 -3.15
N ARG A 78 -10.16 -7.89 -2.40
CA ARG A 78 -11.30 -8.70 -2.88
C ARG A 78 -12.50 -7.82 -3.25
N GLU A 79 -12.92 -6.94 -2.33
CA GLU A 79 -14.00 -5.95 -2.54
C GLU A 79 -13.72 -5.09 -3.78
N ALA A 80 -12.48 -4.63 -3.95
CA ALA A 80 -12.05 -3.83 -5.09
C ALA A 80 -12.07 -4.58 -6.43
N LYS A 81 -11.75 -5.88 -6.43
CA LYS A 81 -11.85 -6.73 -7.63
C LYS A 81 -13.31 -6.91 -8.05
N GLU A 82 -14.18 -7.19 -7.10
CA GLU A 82 -15.62 -7.41 -7.30
C GLU A 82 -16.35 -6.14 -7.76
N CYS A 83 -15.94 -4.96 -7.27
CA CYS A 83 -16.48 -3.67 -7.70
C CYS A 83 -16.26 -3.40 -9.20
N GLY A 84 -15.22 -3.98 -9.81
CA GLY A 84 -14.97 -3.90 -11.25
C GLY A 84 -14.34 -2.58 -11.71
N GLY A 85 -14.42 -2.34 -13.02
CA GLY A 85 -13.94 -1.12 -13.67
C GLY A 85 -12.44 -0.83 -13.47
N ASN A 86 -12.11 0.46 -13.41
CA ASN A 86 -10.72 0.91 -13.26
C ASN A 86 -10.10 0.44 -11.92
N ILE A 87 -10.88 0.38 -10.83
CA ILE A 87 -10.38 -0.04 -9.53
C ILE A 87 -9.94 -1.50 -9.57
N SER A 88 -10.75 -2.39 -10.16
CA SER A 88 -10.39 -3.80 -10.36
C SER A 88 -9.10 -3.93 -11.18
N ALA A 89 -8.94 -3.15 -12.26
CA ALA A 89 -7.71 -3.13 -13.05
C ALA A 89 -6.48 -2.69 -12.24
N ILE A 90 -6.65 -1.75 -11.29
CA ILE A 90 -5.58 -1.30 -10.39
C ILE A 90 -5.16 -2.42 -9.43
N VAL A 91 -6.11 -3.00 -8.70
CA VAL A 91 -5.78 -4.04 -7.71
C VAL A 91 -5.33 -5.35 -8.34
N ASN A 92 -5.63 -5.59 -9.63
CA ASN A 92 -5.05 -6.72 -10.36
C ASN A 92 -3.53 -6.58 -10.62
N ARG A 93 -2.97 -5.38 -10.45
CA ARG A 93 -1.51 -5.17 -10.45
C ARG A 93 -0.88 -5.34 -9.06
N MET A 94 -1.68 -5.67 -8.05
CA MET A 94 -1.25 -5.87 -6.67
C MET A 94 -1.26 -7.37 -6.33
N SER A 95 -0.14 -7.87 -5.80
CA SER A 95 -0.01 -9.25 -5.31
C SER A 95 0.33 -9.24 -3.82
N LEU A 96 -0.48 -9.88 -2.99
CA LEU A 96 -0.34 -9.83 -1.54
C LEU A 96 0.29 -11.14 -1.01
N ILE A 97 1.35 -11.03 -0.22
CA ILE A 97 2.06 -12.15 0.40
C ILE A 97 2.04 -11.96 1.93
N PHE A 98 1.62 -13.00 2.65
CA PHE A 98 1.68 -13.04 4.10
C PHE A 98 3.08 -13.48 4.56
N GLY A 99 3.69 -12.75 5.48
CA GLY A 99 4.90 -13.17 6.18
C GLY A 99 5.92 -12.05 6.41
N ASP A 100 7.08 -12.42 6.93
CA ASP A 100 8.18 -11.48 7.21
C ASP A 100 8.94 -11.15 5.92
N SER A 101 8.99 -9.87 5.57
CA SER A 101 9.73 -9.38 4.39
C SER A 101 11.21 -9.72 4.42
N LYS A 102 11.85 -9.87 5.58
CA LYS A 102 13.24 -10.34 5.68
C LYS A 102 13.45 -11.74 5.11
N THR A 103 12.43 -12.59 5.19
CA THR A 103 12.48 -13.98 4.71
C THR A 103 12.01 -14.14 3.27
N ILE A 104 11.05 -13.30 2.86
CA ILE A 104 10.43 -13.34 1.53
C ILE A 104 11.26 -12.56 0.50
N LEU A 105 11.73 -11.37 0.85
CA LEU A 105 12.39 -10.45 -0.08
C LEU A 105 13.61 -11.04 -0.80
N PRO A 106 14.49 -11.84 -0.16
CA PRO A 106 15.60 -12.49 -0.85
C PRO A 106 15.19 -13.45 -1.98
N LYS A 107 13.91 -13.86 -2.03
CA LYS A 107 13.36 -14.77 -3.04
C LYS A 107 12.71 -14.03 -4.23
N LEU A 108 12.72 -12.71 -4.22
CA LEU A 108 12.10 -11.86 -5.24
C LEU A 108 13.18 -11.09 -6.02
N SER A 109 12.80 -10.56 -7.18
CA SER A 109 13.68 -9.74 -8.02
C SER A 109 13.02 -8.40 -8.41
N PRO A 110 12.75 -7.51 -7.44
CA PRO A 110 12.14 -6.21 -7.72
C PRO A 110 13.14 -5.22 -8.36
N GLU A 111 12.61 -4.27 -9.13
CA GLU A 111 13.39 -3.09 -9.54
C GLU A 111 13.52 -2.07 -8.40
N VAL A 112 12.51 -2.02 -7.52
CA VAL A 112 12.44 -1.07 -6.40
C VAL A 112 11.86 -1.76 -5.17
N ILE A 113 12.47 -1.52 -4.02
CA ILE A 113 11.97 -1.97 -2.72
C ILE A 113 11.54 -0.73 -1.94
N MET A 114 10.27 -0.69 -1.53
CA MET A 114 9.71 0.34 -0.68
C MET A 114 9.64 -0.18 0.76
N ILE A 115 10.11 0.65 1.70
CA ILE A 115 10.11 0.38 3.13
C ILE A 115 9.61 1.65 3.83
N ASP A 116 8.45 1.54 4.49
CA ASP A 116 7.89 2.56 5.37
C ASP A 116 7.51 1.91 6.70
N THR A 117 8.51 1.72 7.57
CA THR A 117 8.25 1.19 8.90
C THR A 117 7.61 2.26 9.76
N MET A 118 6.57 1.91 10.50
CA MET A 118 6.07 2.77 11.57
C MET A 118 7.16 2.97 12.62
N TYR A 119 7.78 4.15 12.61
CA TYR A 119 8.83 4.51 13.57
C TYR A 119 8.22 4.64 14.98
N LYS A 120 8.95 4.16 16.01
CA LYS A 120 8.61 4.43 17.42
C LYS A 120 8.58 5.95 17.65
N GLU A 121 7.63 6.42 18.47
CA GLU A 121 7.23 7.83 18.57
C GLU A 121 8.38 8.87 18.55
N ARG A 122 8.13 9.99 17.87
CA ARG A 122 8.60 11.30 18.36
C ARG A 122 7.50 11.87 19.26
N LYS A 123 7.87 12.40 20.43
CA LYS A 123 7.01 13.05 21.45
C LYS A 123 6.25 14.30 20.94
N LYS A 124 5.49 14.22 19.86
CA LYS A 124 4.63 15.32 19.41
C LYS A 124 3.20 14.84 19.19
N THR A 125 2.33 15.44 20.00
CA THR A 125 0.87 15.38 20.01
C THR A 125 0.28 15.97 18.74
N ALA A 126 0.41 15.27 17.62
CA ALA A 126 -0.53 15.44 16.52
C ALA A 126 -1.60 14.35 16.69
N LEU A 127 -2.87 14.73 16.81
CA LEU A 127 -4.01 13.81 16.73
C LEU A 127 -3.95 13.09 15.38
N VAL A 128 -3.23 11.97 15.33
CA VAL A 128 -3.17 11.14 14.15
C VAL A 128 -4.59 10.64 13.89
N LYS A 129 -5.11 10.88 12.66
CA LYS A 129 -6.44 10.44 12.23
C LYS A 129 -6.70 9.01 12.73
N ASN A 130 -7.85 8.77 13.38
CA ASN A 130 -8.18 7.55 14.14
C ASN A 130 -7.70 6.21 13.54
N ASN A 131 -7.74 6.06 12.22
CA ASN A 131 -7.29 4.84 11.55
C ASN A 131 -5.80 4.55 11.76
N MET A 132 -4.95 5.57 11.74
CA MET A 132 -3.50 5.40 11.98
C MET A 132 -3.18 5.07 13.44
N ARG A 133 -4.04 5.47 14.39
CA ARG A 133 -3.91 5.03 15.79
C ARG A 133 -4.21 3.54 15.92
N MET A 134 -5.32 3.06 15.34
CA MET A 134 -5.66 1.63 15.33
C MET A 134 -4.61 0.77 14.61
N VAL A 135 -4.08 1.21 13.46
CA VAL A 135 -3.00 0.49 12.77
C VAL A 135 -1.76 0.36 13.67
N ARG A 136 -1.41 1.42 14.41
CA ARG A 136 -0.31 1.39 15.37
C ARG A 136 -0.56 0.45 16.54
N GLU A 137 -1.77 0.40 17.08
CA GLU A 137 -2.12 -0.55 18.15
C GLU A 137 -1.99 -2.01 17.69
N ILE A 138 -2.25 -2.29 16.41
CA ILE A 138 -2.20 -3.65 15.85
C ILE A 138 -0.77 -4.08 15.49
N VAL A 139 0.09 -3.16 15.05
CA VAL A 139 1.43 -3.48 14.47
C VAL A 139 2.60 -3.03 15.35
N GLY A 140 2.34 -2.17 16.35
CA GLY A 140 3.34 -1.56 17.23
C GLY A 140 3.78 -2.39 18.44
N SER A 141 3.29 -3.63 18.57
CA SER A 141 3.73 -4.63 19.55
C SER A 141 4.98 -5.40 19.08
#